data_AF-A0A3L8B5Z3-F1
#
_entry.id   AF-A0A3L8B5Z3-F1
#
_cell.length_a   1.000
_cell.length_b   1.000
_cell.length_c   1.000
_cell.angle_alpha   90.00
_cell.angle_beta   90.00
_cell.angle_gamma   90.00
#
_symmetry.space_group_name_H-M   'P 1'
#
loop_
_entity.id
_entity.type
_entity.pdbx_description
1 polymer ?
#
loop_
_entity_poly.entity_id
_entity_poly.type
_entity_poly.pdbx_seq_one_letter_code
_entity_poly.pdbx_strand_id
1 'polypeptide(L)'
;MSKLLGYGFLILGVGLLVLGVNQLGIYIKNPDTFPIYHMLINLPEADRTISLQQGSMVLPVGFFKVSGLLSIILAGFLFVSVVKLMISTGVGMIKPNTRDLARDLVAEVRRLENRGANG
;
A
#
# COMPACT_ATOMS: atom_id res chain seq x y z
N MET A 1 -8.23 -9.40 -21.64
CA MET A 1 -8.85 -8.72 -20.48
C MET A 1 -7.96 -8.69 -19.23
N SER A 2 -7.37 -9.80 -18.76
CA SER A 2 -6.54 -9.76 -17.53
C SER A 2 -5.29 -8.87 -17.62
N LYS A 3 -4.65 -8.77 -18.79
CA LYS A 3 -3.50 -7.88 -19.00
C LYS A 3 -3.86 -6.40 -18.83
N LEU A 4 -5.03 -5.98 -19.34
CA LEU A 4 -5.57 -4.61 -19.18
C LEU A 4 -5.84 -4.29 -17.70
N LEU A 5 -6.44 -5.22 -16.96
CA LEU A 5 -6.62 -5.09 -15.51
C LEU A 5 -5.27 -5.00 -14.79
N GLY A 6 -4.29 -5.83 -15.17
CA GLY A 6 -2.94 -5.77 -14.61
C GLY A 6 -2.23 -4.43 -14.81
N TYR A 7 -2.37 -3.82 -16.00
CA TYR A 7 -1.89 -2.46 -16.23
C TYR A 7 -2.63 -1.43 -15.38
N GLY A 8 -3.95 -1.59 -15.19
CA GLY A 8 -4.74 -0.77 -14.27
C GLY A 8 -4.23 -0.83 -12.82
N PHE A 9 -3.94 -2.04 -12.32
CA PHE A 9 -3.35 -2.24 -10.99
C PHE A 9 -1.96 -1.62 -10.84
N LEU A 10 -1.13 -1.68 -11.90
CA LEU A 10 0.17 -1.01 -11.90
C LEU A 10 0.05 0.51 -11.85
N ILE A 11 -0.79 1.09 -12.70
CA ILE A 11 -1.00 2.55 -12.75
C ILE A 11 -1.56 3.04 -11.42
N LEU A 12 -2.55 2.34 -10.86
CA LEU A 12 -3.10 2.66 -9.54
C LEU A 12 -2.05 2.51 -8.44
N GLY A 13 -1.24 1.44 -8.45
CA GLY A 13 -0.18 1.23 -7.45
C GLY A 13 0.87 2.34 -7.46
N VAL A 14 1.34 2.74 -8.65
CA VAL A 14 2.31 3.83 -8.80
C VAL A 14 1.67 5.18 -8.47
N GLY A 15 0.44 5.43 -8.92
CA GLY A 15 -0.30 6.66 -8.62
C GLY A 15 -0.55 6.82 -7.12
N LEU A 16 -0.98 5.74 -6.45
CA LEU A 16 -1.09 5.70 -5.00
C LEU A 16 0.25 6.00 -4.36
N LEU A 17 1.35 5.36 -4.77
CA LEU A 17 2.69 5.60 -4.20
C LEU A 17 3.06 7.09 -4.22
N VAL A 18 2.91 7.77 -5.36
CA VAL A 18 3.27 9.19 -5.49
C VAL A 18 2.40 10.06 -4.57
N LEU A 19 1.09 9.86 -4.60
CA LEU A 19 0.15 10.65 -3.78
C LEU A 19 0.32 10.35 -2.28
N GLY A 20 0.47 9.09 -1.92
CA GLY A 20 0.58 8.63 -0.54
C GLY A 20 1.91 9.02 0.11
N VAL A 21 3.03 9.00 -0.63
CA VAL A 21 4.31 9.52 -0.12
C VAL A 21 4.22 11.03 0.12
N ASN A 22 3.58 11.78 -0.77
CA ASN A 22 3.36 13.22 -0.57
C ASN A 22 2.52 13.47 0.70
N GLN A 23 1.40 12.75 0.84
CA GLN A 23 0.51 12.87 2.00
C GLN A 23 1.19 12.48 3.32
N LEU A 24 1.97 11.39 3.33
CA LEU A 24 2.76 10.99 4.50
C LEU A 24 3.81 12.04 4.87
N GLY A 25 4.44 12.67 3.87
CA GLY A 25 5.36 13.78 4.10
C GLY A 25 4.69 14.98 4.78
N ILE A 26 3.43 15.28 4.41
CA ILE A 26 2.62 16.30 5.09
C ILE A 26 2.34 15.90 6.53
N TYR A 27 1.92 14.65 6.79
CA TYR A 27 1.64 14.17 8.15
C TYR A 27 2.87 14.16 9.06
N ILE A 28 4.07 13.91 8.54
CA ILE A 28 5.30 13.99 9.33
C ILE A 28 5.64 15.44 9.69
N LYS A 29 5.45 16.39 8.75
CA LYS A 29 5.77 17.81 8.97
C LYS A 29 4.72 18.51 9.85
N ASN A 30 3.45 18.19 9.64
CA ASN A 30 2.30 18.75 10.37
C ASN A 30 1.41 17.61 10.90
N PRO A 31 1.79 16.97 12.04
CA PRO A 31 1.06 15.83 12.60
C PRO A 31 -0.41 16.12 12.91
N ASP A 32 -0.75 17.38 13.20
CA ASP A 32 -2.13 17.82 13.48
C ASP A 32 -3.09 17.61 12.32
N THR A 33 -2.58 17.48 11.09
CA THR A 33 -3.40 17.19 9.91
C THR A 33 -3.76 15.70 9.81
N PHE A 34 -3.13 14.83 10.60
CA PHE A 34 -3.46 13.42 10.64
C PHE A 34 -4.65 13.18 11.60
N PRO A 35 -5.77 12.61 11.13
CA PRO A 35 -7.00 12.53 11.93
C PRO A 35 -6.83 11.82 13.27
N ILE A 36 -6.06 10.73 13.31
CA ILE A 36 -5.83 9.96 14.53
C ILE A 36 -4.96 10.75 15.51
N TYR A 37 -3.92 11.44 15.01
CA TYR A 37 -3.07 12.29 15.84
C TYR A 37 -3.91 13.42 16.47
N HIS A 38 -4.69 14.13 15.66
CA HIS A 38 -5.56 15.20 16.11
C HIS A 38 -6.59 14.72 17.13
N MET A 39 -7.18 13.54 16.93
CA MET A 39 -8.13 12.96 17.88
C MET A 39 -7.46 12.66 19.23
N LEU A 40 -6.28 12.03 19.22
CA LEU A 40 -5.56 11.63 20.43
C LEU A 40 -5.11 12.81 21.29
N ILE A 41 -4.65 13.90 20.67
CA ILE A 41 -4.18 15.09 21.41
C ILE A 41 -5.33 15.93 21.99
N ASN A 42 -6.53 15.82 21.41
CA ASN A 42 -7.72 16.59 21.81
C ASN A 42 -8.68 15.78 22.69
N LEU A 43 -8.23 14.63 23.23
CA LEU A 43 -9.06 13.84 24.13
C LEU A 43 -9.43 14.65 25.39
N PRO A 44 -10.71 14.63 25.80
CA PRO A 44 -11.16 15.20 27.08
C PRO A 44 -10.36 14.64 28.26
N GLU A 45 -10.20 15.43 29.32
CA GLU A 45 -9.48 14.97 30.53
C GLU A 45 -10.12 13.73 31.15
N ALA A 46 -11.45 13.61 31.07
CA ALA A 46 -12.18 12.43 31.51
C ALA A 46 -11.71 11.13 30.83
N ASP A 47 -11.46 11.17 29.52
CA ASP A 47 -11.00 10.01 28.74
C ASP A 47 -9.49 9.75 28.90
N ARG A 48 -8.75 10.75 29.38
CA ARG A 48 -7.34 10.64 29.76
C ARG A 48 -7.18 10.20 31.21
N THR A 49 -8.24 10.12 31.99
CA THR A 49 -8.19 9.78 33.42
C THR A 49 -8.29 8.27 33.61
N ILE A 50 -7.26 7.68 34.23
CA ILE A 50 -7.26 6.29 34.66
C ILE A 50 -7.60 6.25 36.14
N SER A 51 -8.58 5.43 36.51
CA SER A 51 -8.90 5.15 37.91
C SER A 51 -7.95 4.08 38.45
N LEU A 52 -7.03 4.45 39.35
CA LEU A 52 -6.19 3.52 40.09
C LEU A 52 -6.76 3.27 41.49
N GLN A 53 -6.36 2.16 42.12
CA GLN A 53 -6.76 1.82 43.51
C GLN A 53 -6.38 2.90 44.54
N GLN A 54 -5.46 3.82 44.20
CA GLN A 54 -4.98 4.90 45.04
C GLN A 54 -5.51 6.29 44.64
N GLY A 55 -6.39 6.38 43.62
CA GLY A 55 -6.95 7.65 43.13
C GLY A 55 -7.02 7.73 41.60
N SER A 56 -7.51 8.85 41.09
CA SER A 56 -7.59 9.13 39.65
C SER A 56 -6.32 9.81 39.14
N MET A 57 -5.72 9.33 38.06
CA MET A 57 -4.56 9.94 37.41
C MET A 57 -4.89 10.36 35.99
N VAL A 58 -4.67 11.63 35.65
CA VAL A 58 -4.82 12.14 34.28
C VAL A 58 -3.55 11.87 33.49
N LEU A 59 -3.64 11.14 32.39
CA LEU A 59 -2.53 10.91 31.47
C LEU A 59 -2.12 12.23 30.79
N PRO A 60 -0.82 12.56 30.77
CA PRO A 60 -0.31 13.74 30.08
C PRO A 60 -0.59 13.68 28.57
N VAL A 61 -0.90 14.82 27.97
CA VAL A 61 -1.09 14.96 26.50
C VAL A 61 0.14 14.47 25.73
N GLY A 62 1.34 14.56 26.33
CA GLY A 62 2.59 14.06 25.75
C GLY A 62 2.56 12.57 25.39
N PHE A 63 1.87 11.73 26.18
CA PHE A 63 1.72 10.30 25.89
C PHE A 63 0.92 10.08 24.60
N PHE A 64 -0.17 10.83 24.42
CA PHE A 64 -1.03 10.77 23.24
C PHE A 64 -0.36 11.33 21.99
N LYS A 65 0.50 12.35 22.12
CA LYS A 65 1.33 12.85 21.01
C LYS A 65 2.26 11.77 20.46
N VAL A 66 2.95 11.04 21.35
CA VAL A 66 3.85 9.94 20.93
C VAL A 66 3.06 8.82 20.27
N SER A 67 1.92 8.43 20.85
CA SER A 67 1.03 7.43 20.27
C SER A 67 0.51 7.84 18.88
N GLY A 68 0.14 9.12 18.72
CA GLY A 68 -0.25 9.68 17.43
C GLY A 68 0.88 9.63 16.39
N LEU A 69 2.12 9.97 16.75
CA LEU A 69 3.26 9.86 15.83
C LEU A 69 3.53 8.40 15.41
N LEU A 70 3.43 7.46 16.35
CA LEU A 70 3.55 6.03 16.03
C LEU A 70 2.47 5.59 15.06
N SER A 71 1.24 6.08 15.20
CA SER A 71 0.14 5.75 14.29
C SER A 71 0.38 6.25 12.86
N ILE A 72 1.05 7.40 12.67
CA ILE A 72 1.46 7.91 11.34
C ILE A 72 2.48 6.97 10.70
N ILE A 73 3.47 6.51 11.48
CA ILE A 73 4.51 5.58 10.99
C ILE A 73 3.88 4.23 10.58
N LEU A 74 2.98 3.70 11.42
CA LEU A 74 2.22 2.48 11.15
C LEU A 74 1.37 2.60 9.88
N ALA A 75 0.67 3.73 9.71
CA ALA A 75 -0.11 4.00 8.50
C ALA A 75 0.78 4.01 7.25
N GLY A 76 1.98 4.61 7.34
CA GLY A 76 2.97 4.58 6.25
C GLY A 76 3.43 3.17 5.90
N PHE A 77 3.69 2.32 6.90
CA PHE A 77 4.08 0.93 6.66
C PHE A 77 2.97 0.10 5.99
N LEU A 78 1.73 0.25 6.46
CA LEU A 78 0.56 -0.39 5.86
C LEU A 78 0.37 0.07 4.41
N PHE A 79 0.52 1.37 4.18
CA PHE A 79 0.41 1.96 2.85
C PHE A 79 1.41 1.34 1.85
N VAL A 80 2.70 1.25 2.22
CA VAL A 80 3.72 0.62 1.37
C VAL A 80 3.37 -0.86 1.10
N SER A 81 2.83 -1.56 2.09
CA SER A 81 2.41 -2.96 1.95
C SER A 81 1.27 -3.12 0.93
N VAL A 82 0.27 -2.23 0.96
CA VAL A 82 -0.83 -2.21 -0.02
C VAL A 82 -0.31 -1.91 -1.42
N VAL A 83 0.54 -0.90 -1.57
CA VAL A 83 1.15 -0.57 -2.88
C VAL A 83 1.92 -1.77 -3.43
N LYS A 84 2.74 -2.42 -2.60
CA LYS A 84 3.50 -3.61 -2.99
C LYS A 84 2.59 -4.74 -3.46
N LEU A 85 1.48 -4.98 -2.77
CA LEU A 85 0.49 -5.99 -3.14
C LEU A 85 -0.18 -5.66 -4.48
N MET A 86 -0.53 -4.40 -4.72
CA MET A 86 -1.12 -3.97 -5.99
C MET A 86 -0.15 -4.15 -7.16
N ILE A 87 1.12 -3.75 -6.97
CA ILE A 87 2.15 -3.89 -8.00
C ILE A 87 2.42 -5.36 -8.28
N SER A 88 2.61 -6.20 -7.25
CA SER A 88 2.89 -7.63 -7.43
C SER A 88 1.73 -8.36 -8.13
N THR A 89 0.50 -8.03 -7.76
CA THR A 89 -0.71 -8.56 -8.41
C THR A 89 -0.81 -8.10 -9.86
N GLY A 90 -0.59 -6.81 -10.12
CA GLY A 90 -0.59 -6.26 -11.48
C GLY A 90 0.44 -6.91 -12.38
N VAL A 91 1.69 -7.08 -11.90
CA VAL A 91 2.75 -7.79 -12.63
C VAL A 91 2.38 -9.25 -12.87
N GLY A 92 1.83 -9.93 -11.87
CA GLY A 92 1.39 -11.32 -11.99
C GLY A 92 0.31 -11.51 -13.06
N MET A 93 -0.61 -10.55 -13.20
CA MET A 93 -1.67 -10.58 -14.20
C MET A 93 -1.19 -10.25 -15.63
N ILE A 94 -0.08 -9.50 -15.77
CA ILE A 94 0.53 -9.15 -17.05
C ILE A 94 1.44 -10.26 -17.57
N LYS A 95 2.12 -10.98 -16.66
CA LYS A 95 3.08 -12.02 -17.02
C LYS A 95 2.39 -13.05 -17.92
N PRO A 96 2.94 -13.34 -19.12
CA PRO A 96 2.37 -14.36 -19.98
C PRO A 96 2.36 -15.68 -19.22
N ASN A 97 1.23 -16.38 -19.27
CA ASN A 97 1.15 -17.73 -18.72
C ASN A 97 2.23 -18.54 -19.45
N THR A 98 3.14 -19.21 -18.74
CA THR A 98 4.26 -19.96 -19.35
C THR A 98 3.76 -20.96 -20.40
N ARG A 99 2.53 -21.44 -20.20
CA ARG A 99 1.80 -22.28 -21.16
C ARG A 99 1.45 -21.56 -22.47
N ASP A 100 1.05 -20.29 -22.42
CA ASP A 100 0.73 -19.50 -23.61
C ASP A 100 2.02 -19.13 -24.37
N LEU A 101 3.09 -18.81 -23.64
CA LEU A 101 4.40 -18.56 -24.25
C LEU A 101 4.94 -19.80 -24.98
N ALA A 102 4.82 -20.98 -24.36
CA ALA A 102 5.18 -22.25 -24.99
C ALA A 102 4.31 -22.56 -26.21
N ARG A 103 3.02 -22.18 -26.17
CA ARG A 103 2.10 -22.38 -27.29
C ARG A 103 2.45 -21.49 -28.49
N ASP A 104 2.77 -20.23 -28.24
CA ASP A 104 3.24 -19.29 -29.27
C ASP A 104 4.58 -19.74 -29.84
N LEU A 105 5.50 -20.22 -28.99
CA LEU A 105 6.79 -20.74 -29.43
C LEU A 105 6.63 -21.99 -30.33
N VAL A 106 5.77 -22.93 -29.93
CA VAL A 106 5.47 -24.14 -30.72
C VAL A 106 4.77 -23.79 -32.03
N ALA A 107 3.87 -22.80 -32.02
CA ALA A 107 3.22 -22.31 -33.23
C ALA A 107 4.22 -21.67 -34.21
N GLU A 108 5.17 -20.89 -33.70
CA GLU A 108 6.21 -20.26 -34.51
C GLU A 108 7.20 -21.29 -35.07
N VAL A 109 7.61 -22.29 -34.27
CA VAL A 109 8.46 -23.41 -34.71
C VAL A 109 7.79 -24.19 -35.84
N ARG A 110 6.51 -24.57 -35.71
CA ARG A 110 5.76 -25.26 -36.77
C ARG A 110 5.62 -24.42 -38.04
N ARG A 111 5.49 -23.10 -37.90
CA ARG A 111 5.41 -22.18 -39.03
C ARG A 111 6.74 -22.12 -39.81
N LEU A 112 7.86 -22.14 -39.11
CA LEU A 112 9.19 -22.18 -39.70
C LEU A 112 9.46 -23.54 -40.38
N GLU A 113 9.06 -24.64 -39.75
CA GLU A 113 9.20 -26.00 -40.30
C GLU A 113 8.42 -26.18 -41.60
N ASN A 114 7.17 -25.70 -41.66
CA ASN A 114 6.35 -25.72 -42.88
C ASN A 114 6.84 -24.77 -43.98
N ARG A 115 7.62 -23.73 -43.65
CA ARG A 115 8.27 -22.88 -44.65
C ARG A 115 9.55 -23.52 -45.20
N GLY A 116 10.27 -24.27 -44.37
CA GLY A 116 11.45 -25.04 -44.80
C GLY A 116 11.12 -26.25 -45.67
N ALA A 117 9.92 -26.83 -45.53
CA ALA A 117 9.48 -27.99 -46.33
C ALA A 117 8.96 -27.66 -47.75
N ASN A 118 8.77 -26.37 -48.08
CA ASN A 118 8.25 -25.89 -49.37
C ASN A 118 9.32 -25.17 -50.23
N GLY A 119 10.60 -25.31 -49.91
CA GLY A 119 11.73 -24.83 -50.72
C GLY A 119 12.63 -25.98 -51.13
#